data_AF-A0A395CTJ9-F1
#
_entry.id   AF-A0A395CTJ9-F1
#
_cell.length_a   1.000
_cell.length_b   1.000
_cell.length_c   1.000
_cell.angle_alpha   90.00
_cell.angle_beta   90.00
_cell.angle_gamma   90.00
#
_symmetry.space_group_name_H-M   'P 1'
#
loop_
_entity.id
_entity.type
_entity.pdbx_description
1 polymer ?
#
loop_
_entity_poly.entity_id
_entity_poly.type
_entity_poly.pdbx_seq_one_letter_code
_entity_poly.pdbx_strand_id
1 'polypeptide(L)' 'FTPGFTSRYGVDVLVWYETHADVTEAIVREKKLKKWNRAWKLQLIESVNPTWRDLYDDLNA' A
#
# COMPACT_ATOMS: atom_id res chain seq x y z
N PHE A 1 16.33 -21.98 1.31
CA PHE A 1 15.73 -20.67 0.96
C PHE A 1 14.69 -20.33 2.01
N THR A 2 14.83 -19.20 2.70
CA THR A 2 13.83 -18.77 3.69
C THR A 2 12.63 -18.19 2.94
N PRO A 3 11.40 -18.67 3.17
CA PRO A 3 10.21 -18.10 2.56
C PRO A 3 10.12 -16.60 2.89
N GLY A 4 10.00 -15.75 1.87
CA GLY A 4 9.83 -14.32 2.06
C GLY A 4 8.52 -13.98 2.77
N PHE A 5 8.48 -12.84 3.47
CA PHE A 5 7.28 -12.38 4.18
C PHE A 5 6.04 -12.34 3.28
N THR A 6 6.19 -11.82 2.06
CA THR A 6 5.12 -11.73 1.07
C THR A 6 4.56 -13.09 0.69
N SER A 7 5.43 -14.08 0.46
CA SER A 7 5.04 -15.46 0.15
C SER A 7 4.36 -16.14 1.34
N ARG A 8 4.83 -15.89 2.57
CA ARG A 8 4.22 -16.48 3.78
C ARG A 8 2.80 -16.00 4.02
N TYR A 9 2.50 -14.74 3.70
CA TYR A 9 1.22 -14.10 4.03
C TYR A 9 0.33 -13.81 2.81
N GLY A 10 0.72 -14.23 1.60
CA GLY A 10 -0.05 -13.98 0.38
C GLY A 10 -0.25 -12.48 0.13
N VAL A 11 0.83 -11.70 0.22
CA VAL A 11 0.76 -10.25 -0.03
C VAL A 11 1.00 -10.01 -1.53
N ASP A 12 -0.09 -10.02 -2.30
CA ASP A 12 -0.09 -9.94 -3.77
C ASP A 12 -1.01 -8.85 -4.35
N VAL A 13 -2.02 -8.38 -3.63
CA VAL A 13 -2.99 -7.36 -4.12
C VAL A 13 -2.53 -5.93 -3.84
N LEU A 14 -2.56 -5.05 -4.86
CA LEU A 14 -2.32 -3.61 -4.68
C LEU A 14 -3.63 -2.89 -4.35
N VAL A 15 -3.86 -2.55 -3.09
CA VAL A 15 -5.14 -1.94 -2.66
C VAL A 15 -5.10 -0.41 -2.50
N TRP A 16 -3.91 0.19 -2.44
CA TRP A 16 -3.73 1.64 -2.32
C TRP A 16 -2.31 2.05 -2.75
N TYR A 17 -2.20 3.20 -3.44
CA TYR A 17 -0.94 3.85 -3.76
C TYR A 17 -1.11 5.38 -3.76
N GLU A 18 0.01 6.10 -3.65
CA GLU A 18 0.07 7.57 -3.71
C GLU A 18 1.27 7.95 -4.57
N THR A 19 1.09 8.88 -5.50
CA THR A 19 2.16 9.38 -6.37
C THR A 19 2.78 10.64 -5.78
N HIS A 20 4.11 10.71 -5.77
CA HIS A 20 4.87 11.89 -5.34
C HIS A 20 5.82 12.33 -6.45
N ALA A 21 6.00 13.65 -6.59
CA ALA A 21 6.92 14.21 -7.58
C ALA A 21 8.39 14.09 -7.14
N ASP A 22 8.65 14.04 -5.82
CA ASP A 22 9.99 13.93 -5.24
C ASP A 22 10.14 12.61 -4.45
N VAL A 23 11.27 11.93 -4.65
CA VAL A 23 11.57 10.65 -3.98
C VAL A 23 11.71 10.81 -2.46
N THR A 24 12.21 11.94 -1.99
CA THR A 24 12.37 12.27 -0.57
C THR A 24 11.01 12.37 0.10
N GLU A 25 10.03 12.99 -0.56
CA GLU A 25 8.66 13.08 -0.07
C GLU A 25 8.04 11.68 0.06
N ALA A 26 8.19 10.84 -0.98
CA ALA A 26 7.73 9.46 -0.96
C ALA A 26 8.33 8.65 0.21
N ILE A 27 9.66 8.76 0.42
CA ILE A 27 10.35 8.07 1.51
C ILE A 27 9.84 8.54 2.89
N VAL A 28 9.64 9.85 3.07
CA VAL A 28 9.11 10.40 4.32
C VAL A 28 7.68 9.91 4.56
N ARG A 29 6.85 9.91 3.52
CA ARG A 29 5.46 9.42 3.59
C ARG A 29 5.41 7.94 3.95
N GLU A 30 6.20 7.11 3.29
CA GLU A 30 6.32 5.67 3.55
C GLU A 30 6.72 5.41 5.01
N LYS A 31 7.75 6.12 5.52
CA LYS A 31 8.20 6.00 6.91
C LYS A 31 7.12 6.38 7.91
N LYS A 32 6.33 7.43 7.62
CA LYS A 32 5.18 7.82 8.46
C LYS A 32 4.13 6.71 8.47
N LEU A 33 3.72 6.22 7.29
CA LEU A 33 2.73 5.15 7.16
C LEU A 33 3.18 3.87 7.87
N LYS A 34 4.46 3.46 7.77
CA LYS A 34 4.98 2.28 8.47
C LYS A 34 4.74 2.34 9.99
N LYS A 35 4.80 3.52 10.59
CA LYS A 35 4.55 3.74 12.03
C LYS A 35 3.07 3.88 12.41
N TRP A 36 2.16 3.99 11.45
CA TRP A 36 0.74 4.16 11.75
C TRP A 36 0.11 2.90 12.32
N ASN A 37 -0.88 3.12 13.19
CA ASN A 37 -1.77 2.07 13.65
C ASN A 37 -2.49 1.43 12.46
N ARG A 38 -2.71 0.12 12.55
CA ARG A 38 -3.39 -0.66 11.50
C ARG A 38 -4.75 -0.05 11.14
N ALA A 39 -5.53 0.39 12.12
CA ALA A 39 -6.85 0.98 11.91
C ALA A 39 -6.82 2.21 10.97
N TRP A 40 -5.81 3.07 11.10
CA TRP A 40 -5.70 4.26 10.24
C TRP A 40 -5.30 3.92 8.81
N LYS A 41 -4.50 2.86 8.63
CA LYS A 41 -4.20 2.34 7.28
C LYS A 41 -5.46 1.79 6.61
N LEU A 42 -6.27 1.04 7.36
CA LEU A 42 -7.55 0.52 6.85
C LEU A 42 -8.49 1.65 6.46
N GLN A 43 -8.68 2.65 7.31
CA GLN A 43 -9.51 3.82 7.00
C GLN A 43 -9.03 4.58 5.77
N LEU A 44 -7.71 4.73 5.60
CA LEU A 44 -7.13 5.36 4.41
C LEU A 44 -7.38 4.55 3.14
N ILE A 45 -7.28 3.22 3.22
CA ILE A 45 -7.56 2.34 2.08
C ILE A 45 -9.05 2.39 1.76
N GLU A 46 -9.92 2.20 2.76
CA GLU A 46 -11.38 2.14 2.59
C GLU A 46 -11.98 3.46 2.09
N SER A 47 -11.37 4.61 2.39
CA SER A 47 -11.84 5.90 1.88
C SER A 47 -11.63 6.09 0.38
N VAL A 48 -10.65 5.39 -0.20
CA VAL A 48 -10.29 5.48 -1.64
C VAL A 48 -10.75 4.23 -2.40
N ASN A 49 -10.67 3.07 -1.77
CA ASN A 49 -10.95 1.75 -2.31
C ASN A 49 -11.80 0.94 -1.33
N PRO A 50 -13.10 1.29 -1.15
CA PRO A 50 -13.98 0.60 -0.22
C PRO A 50 -14.24 -0.86 -0.60
N THR A 51 -14.06 -1.22 -1.87
CA THR A 51 -14.27 -2.58 -2.37
C THR A 51 -13.01 -3.44 -2.33
N TRP A 52 -11.88 -2.89 -1.88
CA TRP A 52 -10.60 -3.61 -1.79
C TRP A 52 -10.18 -4.26 -3.13
N ARG A 53 -10.50 -3.60 -4.24
CA ARG A 53 -10.14 -4.08 -5.57
C ARG A 53 -8.63 -3.97 -5.80
N ASP A 54 -8.08 -4.84 -6.63
CA ASP A 54 -6.72 -4.71 -7.10
C ASP A 54 -6.61 -3.47 -8.01
N LEU A 55 -5.72 -2.55 -7.65
CA LEU A 55 -5.44 -1.33 -8.38
C LEU A 55 -4.30 -1.52 -9.39
N TYR A 56 -3.64 -2.68 -9.40
CA TYR A 56 -2.58 -2.96 -10.35
C TYR A 56 -3.06 -2.86 -11.80
N ASP A 57 -4.28 -3.33 -12.07
CA ASP A 57 -4.90 -3.25 -13.39
C ASP A 57 -5.13 -1.81 -13.86
N ASP A 58 -5.36 -0.87 -12.92
CA ASP A 58 -5.56 0.55 -13.24
C ASP A 58 -4.26 1.29 -13.55
N LEU A 59 -3.11 0.79 -13.05
CA LEU A 59 -1.82 1.45 -13.24
C LEU A 59 -1.31 1.36 -14.69
N ASN A 60 -1.81 0.40 -15.47
CA ASN A 60 -1.38 0.13 -16.84
C ASN A 60 -2.38 0.65 -17.90
N ALA A 61 -3.40 1.39 -17.49
CA ALA A 61 -4.43 1.95 -18.37
C ALA A 61 -4.01 3.27 -19.03
#